data_AF-A0A270P5R3-F1
#
_entry.id   AF-A0A270P5R3-F1
#
_cell.length_a   1.000
_cell.length_b   1.000
_cell.length_c   1.000
_cell.angle_alpha   90.00
_cell.angle_beta   90.00
_cell.angle_gamma   90.00
#
_symmetry.space_group_name_H-M   'P 1'
#
loop_
_entity.id
_entity.type
_entity.pdbx_description
1 polymer ?
#
loop_
_entity_poly.entity_id
_entity_poly.type
_entity_poly.pdbx_seq_one_letter_code
_entity_poly.pdbx_strand_id
1 'polypeptide(L)' 'MSEQQNSLESLLIQVLAEQKQQTAILNRMAEQQLLLIQAMADEDDVDPDAMPETYMDGMPCR' A
#
# COMPACT_ATOMS: atom_id res chain seq x y z
N MET A 1 -23.64 -37.61 4.85
CA MET A 1 -24.15 -36.23 4.83
C MET A 1 -23.45 -35.35 5.88
N SER A 2 -23.32 -35.78 7.14
CA SER A 2 -22.69 -34.99 8.21
C SER A 2 -21.18 -34.77 8.03
N GLU A 3 -20.43 -35.76 7.53
CA GLU A 3 -18.97 -35.62 7.35
C GLU A 3 -18.58 -34.61 6.25
N GLN A 4 -19.35 -34.54 5.16
CA GLN A 4 -19.14 -33.55 4.10
C GLN A 4 -19.43 -32.13 4.61
N GLN A 5 -20.44 -31.95 5.46
CA GLN A 5 -20.73 -30.67 6.09
C GLN A 5 -19.60 -30.24 7.02
N ASN A 6 -19.08 -31.16 7.85
CA ASN A 6 -17.93 -30.88 8.73
C ASN A 6 -16.65 -30.52 7.94
N SER A 7 -16.40 -31.21 6.82
CA SER A 7 -15.26 -30.89 5.95
C SER A 7 -15.41 -29.52 5.28
N LEU A 8 -16.62 -29.17 4.86
CA LEU A 8 -16.90 -27.86 4.26
C LEU A 8 -16.74 -26.74 5.30
N GLU A 9 -17.24 -26.94 6.52
CA GLU A 9 -17.07 -26.00 7.62
C GLU A 9 -15.59 -25.76 7.94
N SER A 10 -14.78 -26.84 8.03
CA SER A 10 -13.34 -26.73 8.23
C SER A 10 -12.65 -25.93 7.12
N LEU A 11 -13.02 -26.17 5.86
CA LEU A 11 -12.45 -25.45 4.72
C LEU A 11 -12.83 -23.96 4.77
N LEU A 12 -14.08 -23.64 5.09
CA LEU A 12 -14.54 -22.25 5.20
C LEU A 12 -13.82 -21.51 6.33
N ILE A 13 -13.59 -22.16 7.47
CA ILE A 13 -12.80 -21.59 8.58
C ILE A 13 -11.37 -21.28 8.12
N GLN A 14 -10.74 -22.21 7.40
CA GLN A 14 -9.38 -22.04 6.89
C GLN A 14 -9.29 -20.88 5.89
N VAL A 15 -10.21 -20.82 4.93
CA VAL A 15 -10.27 -19.73 3.94
C VAL A 15 -10.51 -18.39 4.65
N LEU A 16 -11.40 -18.33 5.63
CA LEU A 16 -11.65 -17.10 6.39
C LEU A 16 -10.41 -16.65 7.18
N ALA A 17 -9.65 -17.58 7.75
CA ALA A 17 -8.40 -17.28 8.45
C ALA A 17 -7.35 -16.70 7.49
N GLU A 18 -7.19 -17.30 6.31
CA GLU A 18 -6.28 -16.81 5.27
C GLU A 18 -6.70 -15.42 4.76
N GLN A 19 -8.01 -15.20 4.53
CA GLN A 19 -8.53 -13.89 4.13
C GLN A 19 -8.22 -12.81 5.18
N LYS A 20 -8.44 -13.09 6.46
CA LYS A 20 -8.10 -12.16 7.55
C LYS A 20 -6.61 -11.84 7.57
N GLN A 21 -5.76 -12.83 7.35
CA GLN A 21 -4.31 -12.64 7.28
C GLN A 21 -3.92 -11.79 6.08
N GLN A 22 -4.49 -12.04 4.90
CA GLN A 22 -4.27 -11.22 3.70
C GLN A 22 -4.71 -9.76 3.92
N THR A 23 -5.89 -9.54 4.51
CA THR A 23 -6.35 -8.17 4.84
C THR A 23 -5.41 -7.47 5.82
N ALA A 24 -4.88 -8.17 6.83
CA ALA A 24 -3.91 -7.59 7.74
C ALA A 24 -2.61 -7.19 7.05
N ILE A 25 -2.15 -7.98 6.07
CA ILE A 25 -0.97 -7.64 5.25
C ILE A 25 -1.25 -6.40 4.38
N LEU A 26 -2.42 -6.34 3.73
CA LEU A 26 -2.82 -5.18 2.93
C LEU A 26 -2.83 -3.88 3.76
N ASN A 27 -3.37 -3.93 4.97
CA ASN A 27 -3.39 -2.76 5.87
C ASN A 27 -1.97 -2.30 6.23
N ARG A 28 -1.07 -3.23 6.56
CA ARG A 28 0.34 -2.91 6.84
C ARG A 28 1.06 -2.29 5.64
N MET A 29 0.80 -2.79 4.44
CA MET A 29 1.37 -2.19 3.23
C MET A 29 0.85 -0.76 3.01
N ALA A 30 -0.43 -0.50 3.25
CA ALA A 30 -0.99 0.85 3.16
C ALA A 30 -0.34 1.80 4.17
N GLU A 31 -0.12 1.35 5.40
CA GLU A 31 0.61 2.12 6.42
C GLU A 31 2.05 2.43 5.99
N GLN A 32 2.76 1.43 5.44
CA GLN A 32 4.12 1.61 4.93
C GLN A 32 4.18 2.56 3.74
N GLN A 33 3.21 2.49 2.83
CA GLN A 33 3.12 3.40 1.69
C GLN A 33 2.88 4.84 2.14
N LEU A 34 2.05 5.04 3.19
CA LEU A 34 1.85 6.36 3.76
C LEU A 34 3.14 6.93 4.35
N LEU A 35 3.89 6.12 5.11
CA LEU A 35 5.19 6.53 5.66
C LEU A 35 6.20 6.87 4.56
N LEU A 36 6.22 6.10 3.47
CA LEU A 36 7.09 6.38 2.33
C LEU A 36 6.74 7.71 1.66
N ILE A 37 5.44 7.96 1.42
CA ILE A 37 4.97 9.23 0.85
C ILE A 37 5.35 10.41 1.74
N GLN A 38 5.21 10.27 3.06
CA GLN A 38 5.62 11.30 4.02
C GLN A 38 7.12 11.55 3.96
N ALA A 39 7.94 10.50 3.97
CA ALA A 39 9.39 10.64 3.85
C ALA A 39 9.82 11.34 2.55
N MET A 40 9.18 11.02 1.42
CA MET A 40 9.45 11.68 0.15
C MET A 40 9.02 13.15 0.16
N ALA A 41 7.88 13.46 0.79
CA ALA A 41 7.41 14.84 0.89
C ALA A 41 8.29 15.70 1.82
N ASP A 42 8.83 15.10 2.89
CA ASP A 42 9.75 15.77 3.83
C ASP A 42 11.13 16.04 3.18
N GLU A 43 11.52 15.30 2.14
CA GLU A 43 12.74 15.54 1.35
C GLU A 43 12.60 16.73 0.39
N ASP A 44 11.37 17.10 0.00
CA ASP A 44 11.05 18.21 -0.90
C ASP A 44 10.82 19.53 -0.14
N ASP A 45 11.73 19.92 0.77
CA ASP A 45 11.74 21.24 1.42
C ASP A 45 12.22 22.34 0.44
N VAL A 46 11.72 22.27 -0.79
CA VAL A 46 11.99 23.19 -1.90
C VAL A 46 11.10 24.40 -1.70
N ASP A 47 11.70 25.59 -1.69
CA ASP A 47 10.97 26.86 -1.65
C ASP A 47 9.86 26.85 -2.72
N PRO A 48 8.57 26.99 -2.35
CA PRO A 48 7.47 26.94 -3.31
C PRO A 48 7.51 28.09 -4.33
N ASP A 49 8.29 29.14 -4.06
CA ASP A 49 8.52 30.26 -4.98
C ASP A 49 9.82 30.09 -5.80
N ALA A 50 10.58 29.00 -5.62
CA ALA A 50 11.76 28.70 -6.43
C ALA A 50 11.36 28.49 -7.90
N MET A 51 12.14 29.07 -8.82
CA MET A 51 11.94 28.80 -10.24
C MET A 51 12.24 27.32 -10.53
N PRO A 52 11.38 26.62 -11.30
CA PRO A 52 11.64 25.25 -11.69
C PRO A 52 12.93 25.20 -12.53
N GLU A 53 13.84 24.30 -12.17
CA GLU A 53 15.14 24.14 -12.86
C GLU A 53 15.00 23.36 -14.17
N THR A 54 13.94 22.56 -14.31
CA THR A 54 13.68 21.72 -15.47
C THR A 54 12.21 21.77 -15.90
N TYR A 55 12.00 21.64 -17.21
CA TYR A 55 10.68 21.40 -17.79
C TYR A 55 10.21 19.97 -17.48
N MET A 56 8.93 19.68 -17.74
CA MET A 56 8.32 18.36 -17.50
C MET A 56 8.97 17.21 -18.29
N ASP A 57 9.71 17.52 -19.36
CA ASP A 57 10.48 16.55 -20.16
C ASP A 57 11.94 16.38 -19.66
N GLY A 58 12.31 17.06 -18.58
CA GLY A 58 13.63 17.05 -17.98
C GLY A 58 14.65 18.00 -18.64
N MET A 59 14.28 18.78 -19.66
CA MET A 59 15.18 19.79 -20.21
C MET A 59 15.37 20.95 -19.22
N PRO A 60 16.57 21.55 -19.10
CA PRO A 60 16.80 22.67 -18.20
C PRO A 60 15.97 23.90 -18.61
N CYS A 61 15.36 24.56 -17.63
CA CYS A 61 14.79 25.89 -17.79
C CYS A 61 15.93 26.89 -18.04
N ARG A 62 15.76 27.80 -19.01
CA ARG A 62 16.79 28.74 -19.46
C ARG A 62 16.49 30.16 -19.06
#